data_AF-A0A933ZBX9-F1
#
_entry.id   AF-A0A933ZBX9-F1
#
_cell.length_a   1.000
_cell.length_b   1.000
_cell.length_c   1.000
_cell.angle_alpha   90.00
_cell.angle_beta   90.00
_cell.angle_gamma   90.00
#
_symmetry.space_group_name_H-M   'P 1'
#
loop_
_entity.id
_entity.type
_entity.pdbx_description
1 polymer ?
#
loop_
_entity_poly.entity_id
_entity_poly.type
_entity_poly.pdbx_seq_one_letter_code
_entity_poly.pdbx_strand_id
1 'polypeptide(L)'
;MRSDVALTRTMALLRKLVGLLAIATLVSCRNAAAPQPAPDSGTAAQPAPAPAPDPAELESRACAKRIDELRAEPAQPGAPEFDKQRQHVLGRARGEPMVFIREPARVAADSIPDKIRSSFDLLLKGPPGGRIVQVAKRHERAAATLRQLMLRDGYVYSPDPHDALALVNTLRIADLFDEPEIWLMRRAATVRLMRSPASGAKCTVATCPPSMIEYRYAEGPRQGRAVDLLFGDRFALTEAELAQPLHRDLRAVAAEHGFARARIVHATDRALVVDLRYGEKWFPAILDSKGAALTLSCISADAPGREALQAWKRANASRIEANLRIERALDEQLDEALRFDRPEGVKHAELDGKMRPVWYDAYRRKQPYFSYDDVSYPVWDAKGRAWPPQVCVDLVLDTFERASGTWFTSKPDEPKRVVGGLDFDAYGIPNRRAVLAFELFAKSKPDLFETTRFQGAERIPFSERAKFFDYLVEHADEFHPADVVAIQGRKKDGLIHQHAILIESLDPITGFAYGLADQMKRPRRRTWEGIMAEAPLRSLLYRVHPTDRVFEAIVGKASGKAEPVQATSGL
;
A
#
# COMPACT_ATOMS: atom_id res chain seq x y z
N MET A 1 -56.03 -15.97 -17.08
CA MET A 1 -56.71 -17.13 -16.47
C MET A 1 -56.48 -17.08 -14.97
N ARG A 2 -57.56 -16.79 -14.21
CA ARG A 2 -57.87 -17.11 -12.79
C ARG A 2 -56.75 -16.95 -11.74
N SER A 3 -56.88 -16.16 -10.66
CA SER A 3 -58.06 -15.66 -9.96
C SER A 3 -57.71 -14.46 -9.07
N ASP A 4 -58.68 -13.56 -8.92
CA ASP A 4 -58.82 -12.55 -7.86
C ASP A 4 -58.82 -13.15 -6.45
N VAL A 5 -58.50 -12.34 -5.42
CA VAL A 5 -59.41 -11.93 -4.32
C VAL A 5 -58.76 -10.77 -3.54
N ALA A 6 -59.54 -9.72 -3.33
CA ALA A 6 -59.26 -8.49 -2.60
C ALA A 6 -59.51 -8.61 -1.07
N LEU A 7 -59.01 -7.65 -0.28
CA LEU A 7 -59.75 -6.87 0.76
C LEU A 7 -58.74 -5.95 1.53
N THR A 8 -58.73 -4.59 1.42
CA THR A 8 -59.48 -3.56 2.20
C THR A 8 -59.57 -3.80 3.73
N ARG A 9 -59.42 -2.86 4.69
CA ARG A 9 -59.20 -1.40 4.76
C ARG A 9 -59.12 -0.98 6.28
N THR A 10 -58.44 0.14 6.59
CA THR A 10 -58.75 1.20 7.61
C THR A 10 -58.95 0.95 9.13
N MET A 11 -58.07 1.57 9.92
CA MET A 11 -58.27 2.66 10.92
C MET A 11 -59.49 2.72 11.89
N ALA A 12 -59.13 2.95 13.18
CA ALA A 12 -59.65 3.97 14.13
C ALA A 12 -60.55 3.56 15.35
N LEU A 13 -59.99 3.81 16.56
CA LEU A 13 -60.51 4.64 17.69
C LEU A 13 -61.68 4.20 18.63
N LEU A 14 -61.39 4.08 19.96
CA LEU A 14 -62.01 4.71 21.18
C LEU A 14 -61.81 3.81 22.45
N ARG A 15 -61.20 4.24 23.58
CA ARG A 15 -61.75 5.01 24.76
C ARG A 15 -62.92 4.31 25.47
N LYS A 16 -63.06 4.10 26.80
CA LYS A 16 -62.58 4.58 28.14
C LYS A 16 -63.01 3.49 29.19
N LEU A 17 -62.56 3.35 30.44
CA LEU A 17 -62.75 4.15 31.69
C LEU A 17 -61.95 3.42 32.84
N VAL A 18 -61.13 4.03 33.73
CA VAL A 18 -61.34 4.91 34.93
C VAL A 18 -61.44 4.17 36.30
N GLY A 19 -60.63 4.63 37.27
CA GLY A 19 -60.85 4.55 38.75
C GLY A 19 -59.54 4.46 39.58
N LEU A 20 -58.93 5.59 40.04
CA LEU A 20 -58.94 6.19 41.42
C LEU A 20 -58.13 5.39 42.50
N LEU A 21 -57.35 5.91 43.49
CA LEU A 21 -57.07 7.23 44.11
C LEU A 21 -55.91 7.08 45.17
N ALA A 22 -55.36 8.21 45.67
CA ALA A 22 -54.64 8.49 46.96
C ALA A 22 -53.14 8.90 46.81
N ILE A 23 -52.72 10.17 46.92
CA ILE A 23 -52.63 11.15 48.04
C ILE A 23 -51.57 10.80 49.11
N ALA A 24 -50.48 11.58 49.17
CA ALA A 24 -49.84 12.00 50.42
C ALA A 24 -48.92 13.22 50.21
N THR A 25 -49.34 14.35 50.78
CA THR A 25 -48.61 15.61 50.98
C THR A 25 -47.95 15.62 52.36
N LEU A 26 -46.75 16.18 52.49
CA LEU A 26 -46.29 16.77 53.76
C LEU A 26 -45.63 18.14 53.51
N VAL A 27 -46.32 19.15 54.02
CA VAL A 27 -45.89 20.54 54.20
C VAL A 27 -45.60 20.70 55.69
N SER A 28 -44.47 21.32 56.05
CA SER A 28 -44.25 21.80 57.41
C SER A 28 -43.73 23.24 57.43
N CYS A 29 -44.56 24.07 58.07
CA CYS A 29 -44.34 25.28 58.85
C CYS A 29 -43.35 26.38 58.41
N ARG A 30 -43.99 27.53 58.12
CA ARG A 30 -43.51 28.92 58.22
C ARG A 30 -42.93 29.25 59.60
N ASN A 31 -41.88 30.06 59.63
CA ASN A 31 -41.65 31.06 60.67
C ASN A 31 -41.37 32.43 59.99
N ALA A 32 -42.08 33.44 60.48
CA ALA A 32 -42.06 34.81 59.97
C ALA A 32 -40.91 35.61 60.58
N ALA A 33 -40.21 36.39 59.75
CA ALA A 33 -39.34 37.49 60.19
C ALA A 33 -39.57 38.72 59.27
N ALA A 34 -39.49 39.89 59.89
CA ALA A 34 -39.91 41.23 59.46
C ALA A 34 -39.41 41.71 58.08
N PRO A 35 -40.08 42.71 57.47
CA PRO A 35 -39.67 43.28 56.18
C PRO A 35 -38.35 44.07 56.35
N GLN A 36 -37.29 43.61 55.69
CA GLN A 36 -36.06 44.40 55.53
C GLN A 36 -36.23 45.38 54.35
N PRO A 37 -35.71 46.61 54.49
CA PRO A 37 -35.80 47.65 53.46
C PRO A 37 -35.05 47.22 52.20
N ALA A 38 -35.58 47.59 51.05
CA ALA A 38 -34.99 47.34 49.74
C ALA A 38 -33.53 47.82 49.70
N PRO A 39 -32.54 46.93 49.44
CA PRO A 39 -31.22 47.37 49.05
C PRO A 39 -31.27 47.83 47.60
N ASP A 40 -30.69 48.99 47.36
CA ASP A 40 -30.60 49.68 46.08
C ASP A 40 -30.26 48.73 44.92
N SER A 41 -31.11 48.80 43.90
CA SER A 41 -30.90 48.21 42.59
C SER A 41 -29.74 48.92 41.91
N GLY A 42 -28.52 48.47 42.17
CA GLY A 42 -27.32 49.15 41.68
C GLY A 42 -26.10 48.25 41.47
N THR A 43 -26.27 46.92 41.39
CA THR A 43 -25.18 46.03 41.00
C THR A 43 -25.49 45.49 39.61
N ALA A 44 -24.95 46.13 38.58
CA ALA A 44 -24.87 45.55 37.25
C ALA A 44 -24.22 44.17 37.39
N ALA A 45 -24.99 43.11 37.10
CA ALA A 45 -24.47 41.76 37.06
C ALA A 45 -23.30 41.74 36.09
N GLN A 46 -22.08 41.56 36.61
CA GLN A 46 -20.92 41.34 35.76
C GLN A 46 -21.26 40.16 34.83
N PRO A 47 -21.16 40.33 33.50
CA PRO A 47 -21.37 39.23 32.58
C PRO A 47 -20.43 38.10 32.99
N ALA A 48 -20.99 36.90 33.17
CA ALA A 48 -20.22 35.72 33.53
C ALA A 48 -19.01 35.62 32.59
N PRO A 49 -17.79 35.38 33.11
CA PRO A 49 -16.60 35.29 32.27
C PRO A 49 -16.85 34.27 31.17
N ALA A 50 -16.57 34.67 29.93
CA ALA A 50 -16.75 33.79 28.77
C ALA A 50 -16.01 32.46 29.05
N PRO A 51 -16.63 31.31 28.75
CA PRO A 51 -15.99 30.02 28.95
C PRO A 51 -14.64 30.02 28.22
N ALA A 52 -13.62 29.46 28.86
CA ALA A 52 -12.31 29.32 28.26
C ALA A 52 -12.43 28.55 26.92
N PRO A 53 -11.71 28.98 25.87
CA PRO A 53 -11.78 28.32 24.58
C PRO A 53 -11.34 26.85 24.68
N ASP A 54 -12.01 25.98 23.92
CA ASP A 54 -11.70 24.55 23.82
C ASP A 54 -10.21 24.37 23.41
N PRO A 55 -9.40 23.59 24.16
CA PRO A 55 -8.01 23.32 23.79
C PRO A 55 -7.84 22.82 22.35
N ALA A 56 -8.75 21.99 21.85
CA ALA A 56 -8.70 21.49 20.47
C ALA A 56 -8.98 22.60 19.44
N GLU A 57 -9.74 23.63 19.82
CA GLU A 57 -9.95 24.81 19.00
C GLU A 57 -8.68 25.68 18.95
N LEU A 58 -8.00 25.85 20.10
CA LEU A 58 -6.72 26.57 20.15
C LEU A 58 -5.66 25.87 19.31
N GLU A 59 -5.56 24.54 19.37
CA GLU A 59 -4.66 23.73 18.54
C GLU A 59 -4.96 23.89 17.04
N SER A 60 -6.24 23.83 16.66
CA SER A 60 -6.63 24.04 15.27
C SER A 60 -6.29 25.45 14.77
N ARG A 61 -6.54 26.49 15.58
CA ARG A 61 -6.20 27.88 15.23
C ARG A 61 -4.69 28.06 15.12
N ALA A 62 -3.91 27.45 16.01
CA ALA A 62 -2.46 27.45 15.94
C ALA A 62 -1.95 26.73 14.68
N CYS A 63 -2.58 25.61 14.30
CA CYS A 63 -2.26 24.91 13.05
C CYS A 63 -2.54 25.78 11.82
N ALA A 64 -3.71 26.43 11.76
CA ALA A 64 -4.06 27.36 10.68
C ALA A 64 -3.03 28.49 10.54
N LYS A 65 -2.62 29.09 11.67
CA LYS A 65 -1.56 30.11 11.67
C LYS A 65 -0.24 29.59 11.11
N ARG A 66 0.20 28.38 11.52
CA ARG A 66 1.42 27.74 11.00
C ARG A 66 1.31 27.43 9.50
N ILE A 67 0.11 27.08 9.01
CA ILE A 67 -0.13 26.88 7.58
C ILE A 67 0.12 28.20 6.82
N ASP A 68 -0.41 29.32 7.32
CA ASP A 68 -0.23 30.63 6.70
C ASP A 68 1.25 31.06 6.73
N GLU A 69 1.95 30.83 7.84
CA GLU A 69 3.39 31.08 7.97
C GLU A 69 4.20 30.28 6.93
N LEU A 70 3.92 28.97 6.76
CA LEU A 70 4.59 28.13 5.76
C LEU A 70 4.28 28.55 4.33
N ARG A 71 3.04 28.97 4.05
CA ARG A 71 2.64 29.47 2.72
C ARG A 71 3.33 30.79 2.34
N ALA A 72 3.78 31.56 3.33
CA ALA A 72 4.57 32.76 3.10
C ALA A 72 6.04 32.46 2.77
N GLU A 73 6.53 31.25 3.02
CA GLU A 73 7.87 30.82 2.61
C GLU A 73 7.94 30.55 1.09
N PRO A 74 9.12 30.69 0.46
CA PRO A 74 9.32 30.33 -0.94
C PRO A 74 8.89 28.89 -1.22
N ALA A 75 7.99 28.72 -2.20
CA ALA A 75 7.55 27.40 -2.64
C ALA A 75 8.67 26.66 -3.37
N GLN A 76 8.84 25.38 -3.05
CA GLN A 76 9.62 24.45 -3.86
C GLN A 76 8.80 24.04 -5.11
N PRO A 77 9.43 23.89 -6.28
CA PRO A 77 8.73 23.80 -7.57
C PRO A 77 8.03 22.45 -7.84
N GLY A 78 8.28 21.43 -7.03
CA GLY A 78 7.80 20.07 -7.26
C GLY A 78 8.47 19.37 -8.43
N ALA A 79 7.85 18.29 -8.92
CA ALA A 79 8.26 17.59 -10.14
C ALA A 79 7.11 17.54 -11.16
N PRO A 80 6.72 18.69 -11.74
CA PRO A 80 5.48 18.81 -12.52
C PRO A 80 5.41 17.87 -13.73
N GLU A 81 6.54 17.58 -14.40
CA GLU A 81 6.56 16.67 -15.54
C GLU A 81 6.31 15.22 -15.12
N PHE A 82 6.84 14.80 -13.97
CA PHE A 82 6.52 13.50 -13.39
C PHE A 82 5.07 13.45 -12.91
N ASP A 83 4.59 14.50 -12.23
CA ASP A 83 3.23 14.52 -11.68
C ASP A 83 2.16 14.45 -12.78
N LYS A 84 2.39 15.07 -13.95
CA LYS A 84 1.54 14.91 -15.15
C LYS A 84 1.45 13.47 -15.67
N GLN A 85 2.51 12.67 -15.46
CA GLN A 85 2.67 11.32 -15.97
C GLN A 85 2.68 10.27 -14.85
N ARG A 86 2.26 10.65 -13.64
CA ARG A 86 2.50 9.87 -12.41
C ARG A 86 1.94 8.46 -12.49
N GLN A 87 0.67 8.32 -12.87
CA GLN A 87 0.02 7.01 -13.05
C GLN A 87 0.66 6.20 -14.17
N HIS A 88 1.16 6.87 -15.21
CA HIS A 88 1.80 6.25 -16.36
C HIS A 88 3.19 5.71 -16.02
N VAL A 89 3.93 6.41 -15.15
CA VAL A 89 5.20 5.94 -14.61
C VAL A 89 4.98 4.81 -13.61
N LEU A 90 4.11 5.02 -12.60
CA LEU A 90 3.84 4.05 -11.53
C LEU A 90 3.16 2.77 -12.05
N GLY A 91 2.35 2.85 -13.11
CA GLY A 91 1.75 1.69 -13.77
C GLY A 91 2.76 0.84 -14.55
N ARG A 92 3.95 1.38 -14.84
CA ARG A 92 4.99 0.73 -15.66
C ARG A 92 6.22 0.34 -14.86
N ALA A 93 6.90 1.33 -14.29
CA ALA A 93 8.17 1.17 -13.60
C ALA A 93 7.97 0.74 -12.14
N ARG A 94 8.64 -0.33 -11.72
CA ARG A 94 8.63 -0.77 -10.32
C ARG A 94 9.27 0.31 -9.44
N GLY A 95 8.55 0.80 -8.43
CA GLY A 95 9.03 1.87 -7.55
C GLY A 95 7.98 2.29 -6.54
N GLU A 96 8.26 3.40 -5.84
CA GLU A 96 7.37 3.97 -4.82
C GLU A 96 6.82 5.34 -5.28
N PRO A 97 5.61 5.72 -4.82
CA PRO A 97 4.89 6.92 -5.24
C PRO A 97 5.43 8.13 -4.48
N MET A 98 6.69 8.45 -4.73
CA MET A 98 7.38 9.54 -4.05
C MET A 98 6.83 10.91 -4.45
N VAL A 99 6.87 11.87 -3.53
CA VAL A 99 6.61 13.29 -3.81
C VAL A 99 7.92 14.03 -3.80
N PHE A 100 8.31 14.63 -4.92
CA PHE A 100 9.55 15.41 -5.02
C PHE A 100 9.28 16.88 -4.71
N ILE A 101 10.11 17.52 -3.87
CA ILE A 101 10.06 18.97 -3.65
C ILE A 101 10.63 19.74 -4.84
N ARG A 102 11.57 19.13 -5.58
CA ARG A 102 12.02 19.59 -6.90
C ARG A 102 12.40 18.40 -7.76
N GLU A 103 12.32 18.55 -9.07
CA GLU A 103 12.77 17.52 -9.99
C GLU A 103 14.27 17.18 -9.81
N PRO A 104 14.64 15.89 -9.76
CA PRO A 104 16.04 15.46 -9.79
C PRO A 104 16.75 15.94 -11.05
N ALA A 105 17.85 16.67 -10.88
CA ALA A 105 18.58 17.31 -11.95
C ALA A 105 19.52 16.33 -12.66
N ARG A 106 19.62 16.49 -13.99
CA ARG A 106 20.71 15.87 -14.74
C ARG A 106 21.99 16.64 -14.47
N VAL A 107 23.13 15.97 -14.69
CA VAL A 107 24.43 16.62 -14.79
C VAL A 107 24.36 17.73 -15.84
N ALA A 108 24.91 18.90 -15.52
CA ALA A 108 24.86 20.08 -16.38
C ALA A 108 25.60 19.80 -17.71
N ALA A 109 25.03 20.24 -18.83
CA ALA A 109 25.50 19.87 -20.17
C ALA A 109 26.94 20.33 -20.46
N ASP A 110 27.35 21.46 -19.87
CA ASP A 110 28.69 22.02 -19.92
C ASP A 110 29.73 21.19 -19.13
N SER A 111 29.28 20.49 -18.09
CA SER A 111 30.11 19.57 -17.29
C SER A 111 30.25 18.17 -17.90
N ILE A 112 29.59 17.88 -19.02
CA ILE A 112 29.68 16.59 -19.71
C ILE A 112 30.96 16.52 -20.55
N PRO A 113 31.87 15.56 -20.31
CA PRO A 113 33.06 15.38 -21.13
C PRO A 113 32.72 15.04 -22.59
N ASP A 114 33.50 15.57 -23.54
CA ASP A 114 33.27 15.38 -24.98
C ASP A 114 33.15 13.91 -25.40
N LYS A 115 33.95 13.04 -24.77
CA LYS A 115 33.93 11.59 -25.01
C LYS A 115 32.57 10.92 -24.79
N ILE A 116 31.69 11.51 -23.97
CA ILE A 116 30.36 10.96 -23.66
C ILE A 116 29.22 11.88 -24.08
N ARG A 117 29.53 13.02 -24.72
CA ARG A 117 28.56 14.05 -25.15
C ARG A 117 27.52 13.48 -26.11
N SER A 118 27.92 12.61 -27.05
CA SER A 118 26.99 11.97 -27.99
C SER A 118 25.97 11.03 -27.32
N SER A 119 26.36 10.37 -26.22
CA SER A 119 25.44 9.58 -25.40
C SER A 119 24.51 10.47 -24.57
N PHE A 120 25.02 11.59 -24.06
CA PHE A 120 24.19 12.57 -23.36
C PHE A 120 23.15 13.19 -24.31
N ASP A 121 23.54 13.59 -25.52
CA ASP A 121 22.62 14.07 -26.56
C ASP A 121 21.55 13.04 -26.92
N LEU A 122 21.93 11.75 -26.99
CA LEU A 122 20.97 10.67 -27.22
C LEU A 122 19.94 10.55 -26.08
N LEU A 123 20.33 10.77 -24.82
CA LEU A 123 19.40 10.78 -23.69
C LEU A 123 18.42 11.96 -23.75
N LEU A 124 18.80 13.08 -24.36
CA LEU A 124 17.94 14.24 -24.52
C LEU A 124 16.99 14.11 -25.72
N LYS A 125 17.51 13.66 -26.85
CA LYS A 125 16.83 13.75 -28.16
C LYS A 125 16.38 12.40 -28.73
N GLY A 126 16.88 11.29 -28.17
CA GLY A 126 16.57 9.95 -28.65
C GLY A 126 15.13 9.51 -28.33
N PRO A 127 14.67 8.41 -28.96
CA PRO A 127 13.34 7.87 -28.70
C PRO A 127 13.24 7.37 -27.24
N PRO A 128 12.16 7.72 -26.50
CA PRO A 128 11.94 7.25 -25.14
C PRO A 128 12.03 5.73 -24.97
N GLY A 129 12.56 5.29 -23.84
CA GLY A 129 12.89 3.90 -23.54
C GLY A 129 14.10 3.37 -24.32
N GLY A 130 14.07 3.49 -25.65
CA GLY A 130 15.15 3.06 -26.54
C GLY A 130 16.47 3.77 -26.27
N ARG A 131 16.43 5.06 -25.93
CA ARG A 131 17.63 5.85 -25.55
C ARG A 131 18.34 5.29 -24.32
N ILE A 132 17.59 4.83 -23.32
CA ILE A 132 18.17 4.21 -22.11
C ILE A 132 18.91 2.93 -22.47
N VAL A 133 18.25 2.03 -23.23
CA VAL A 133 18.82 0.74 -23.65
C VAL A 133 20.10 0.95 -24.48
N GLN A 134 20.08 1.89 -25.42
CA GLN A 134 21.22 2.16 -26.28
C GLN A 134 22.42 2.71 -25.49
N VAL A 135 22.20 3.66 -24.57
CA VAL A 135 23.29 4.22 -23.77
C VAL A 135 23.82 3.21 -22.76
N ALA A 136 22.95 2.40 -22.14
CA ALA A 136 23.36 1.30 -21.27
C ALA A 136 24.28 0.32 -22.00
N LYS A 137 23.92 -0.09 -23.22
CA LYS A 137 24.75 -0.97 -24.05
C LYS A 137 26.10 -0.35 -24.43
N ARG A 138 26.13 0.95 -24.78
CA ARG A 138 27.37 1.65 -25.16
C ARG A 138 28.38 1.73 -24.01
N HIS A 139 27.89 1.78 -22.78
CA HIS A 139 28.71 1.99 -21.58
C HIS A 139 28.63 0.81 -20.59
N GLU A 140 28.36 -0.40 -21.07
CA GLU A 140 28.18 -1.60 -20.24
C GLU A 140 29.40 -1.96 -19.37
N ARG A 141 30.58 -1.45 -19.73
CA ARG A 141 31.86 -1.66 -19.00
C ARG A 141 32.39 -0.39 -18.34
N ALA A 142 31.58 0.65 -18.26
CA ALA A 142 31.97 1.97 -17.75
C ALA A 142 30.97 2.45 -16.70
N ALA A 143 30.94 1.77 -15.55
CA ALA A 143 29.96 1.98 -14.48
C ALA A 143 29.86 3.46 -14.05
N ALA A 144 30.99 4.12 -13.80
CA ALA A 144 31.02 5.54 -13.43
C ALA A 144 30.41 6.46 -14.51
N THR A 145 30.67 6.18 -15.79
CA THR A 145 30.06 6.92 -16.91
C THR A 145 28.56 6.68 -16.97
N LEU A 146 28.13 5.42 -16.84
CA LEU A 146 26.72 5.07 -16.89
C LEU A 146 25.97 5.69 -15.71
N ARG A 147 26.55 5.66 -14.50
CA ARG A 147 26.06 6.35 -13.32
C ARG A 147 25.86 7.85 -13.55
N GLN A 148 26.88 8.54 -14.09
CA GLN A 148 26.81 9.97 -14.40
C GLN A 148 25.70 10.32 -15.41
N LEU A 149 25.45 9.44 -16.39
CA LEU A 149 24.46 9.66 -17.44
C LEU A 149 23.03 9.28 -17.02
N MET A 150 22.89 8.22 -16.21
CA MET A 150 21.59 7.60 -15.89
C MET A 150 20.98 8.12 -14.60
N LEU A 151 21.80 8.42 -13.58
CA LEU A 151 21.28 8.91 -12.30
C LEU A 151 21.17 10.43 -12.31
N ARG A 152 20.04 10.94 -11.81
CA ARG A 152 19.78 12.38 -11.66
C ARG A 152 19.81 12.74 -10.19
N ASP A 153 20.76 13.56 -9.74
CA ASP A 153 21.02 13.77 -8.30
C ASP A 153 21.14 12.46 -7.48
N GLY A 154 21.68 11.41 -8.12
CA GLY A 154 21.76 10.05 -7.56
C GLY A 154 20.48 9.21 -7.68
N TYR A 155 19.37 9.78 -8.17
CA TYR A 155 18.10 9.08 -8.32
C TYR A 155 17.98 8.27 -9.62
N VAL A 156 17.39 7.09 -9.52
CA VAL A 156 16.82 6.35 -10.65
C VAL A 156 15.50 7.01 -11.04
N TYR A 157 15.57 7.99 -11.94
CA TYR A 157 14.43 8.86 -12.22
C TYR A 157 14.36 9.31 -13.68
N SER A 158 13.15 9.27 -14.22
CA SER A 158 12.75 9.97 -15.45
C SER A 158 11.25 10.30 -15.37
N PRO A 159 10.83 11.52 -15.76
CA PRO A 159 9.40 11.84 -15.86
C PRO A 159 8.73 11.13 -17.05
N ASP A 160 9.51 10.65 -18.03
CA ASP A 160 9.00 9.89 -19.16
C ASP A 160 8.72 8.42 -18.75
N PRO A 161 7.48 7.92 -18.94
CA PRO A 161 7.10 6.56 -18.55
C PRO A 161 7.90 5.44 -19.20
N HIS A 162 8.33 5.61 -20.45
CA HIS A 162 9.08 4.59 -21.19
C HIS A 162 10.54 4.55 -20.73
N ASP A 163 11.15 5.70 -20.46
CA ASP A 163 12.47 5.76 -19.85
C ASP A 163 12.46 5.19 -18.43
N ALA A 164 11.47 5.56 -17.60
CA ALA A 164 11.35 5.06 -16.24
C ALA A 164 11.28 3.51 -16.23
N LEU A 165 10.48 2.93 -17.13
CA LEU A 165 10.42 1.49 -17.32
C LEU A 165 11.76 0.91 -17.79
N ALA A 166 12.39 1.54 -18.78
CA ALA A 166 13.66 1.06 -19.33
C ALA A 166 14.79 1.09 -18.30
N LEU A 167 14.86 2.11 -17.45
CA LEU A 167 15.84 2.22 -16.36
C LEU A 167 15.77 0.98 -15.44
N VAL A 168 14.59 0.65 -14.92
CA VAL A 168 14.43 -0.45 -13.93
C VAL A 168 14.44 -1.85 -14.53
N ASN A 169 14.28 -1.98 -15.85
CA ASN A 169 14.29 -3.28 -16.54
C ASN A 169 15.62 -3.59 -17.24
N THR A 170 16.39 -2.56 -17.60
CA THR A 170 17.63 -2.72 -18.38
C THR A 170 18.87 -2.66 -17.50
N LEU A 171 18.84 -1.83 -16.45
CA LEU A 171 20.00 -1.60 -15.58
C LEU A 171 19.91 -2.48 -14.33
N ARG A 172 21.06 -3.01 -13.93
CA ARG A 172 21.33 -3.57 -12.61
C ARG A 172 22.18 -2.58 -11.82
N ILE A 173 22.12 -2.67 -10.50
CA ILE A 173 22.99 -1.86 -9.63
C ILE A 173 24.47 -2.10 -9.96
N ALA A 174 24.85 -3.35 -10.27
CA ALA A 174 26.20 -3.72 -10.69
C ALA A 174 26.64 -3.15 -12.05
N ASP A 175 25.72 -2.61 -12.86
CA ASP A 175 26.06 -1.91 -14.10
C ASP A 175 26.40 -0.43 -13.83
N LEU A 176 26.00 0.10 -12.67
CA LEU A 176 26.14 1.51 -12.27
C LEU A 176 27.27 1.74 -11.25
N PHE A 177 27.70 0.69 -10.56
CA PHE A 177 28.68 0.78 -9.48
C PHE A 177 29.71 -0.33 -9.62
N ASP A 178 30.96 -0.01 -9.28
CA ASP A 178 32.09 -0.96 -9.14
C ASP A 178 32.61 -1.04 -7.70
N GLU A 179 32.15 -0.13 -6.85
CA GLU A 179 32.57 0.04 -5.49
C GLU A 179 32.16 -1.16 -4.62
N PRO A 180 33.01 -1.64 -3.69
CA PRO A 180 32.70 -2.79 -2.85
C PRO A 180 31.49 -2.53 -1.94
N GLU A 181 31.27 -1.27 -1.61
CA GLU A 181 30.21 -0.77 -0.74
C GLU A 181 29.58 0.47 -1.39
N ILE A 182 28.25 0.58 -1.31
CA ILE A 182 27.48 1.77 -1.70
C ILE A 182 26.32 1.96 -0.72
N TRP A 183 25.68 3.13 -0.79
CA TRP A 183 24.52 3.47 0.03
C TRP A 183 23.28 3.66 -0.84
N LEU A 184 22.16 3.11 -0.38
CA LEU A 184 20.84 3.23 -1.00
C LEU A 184 19.90 3.94 -0.04
N MET A 185 19.24 4.99 -0.52
CA MET A 185 18.03 5.52 0.09
C MET A 185 16.81 5.09 -0.73
N ARG A 186 15.89 4.39 -0.08
CA ARG A 186 14.61 3.95 -0.64
C ARG A 186 13.51 4.34 0.33
N ARG A 187 12.57 5.16 -0.13
CA ARG A 187 11.62 5.84 0.76
C ARG A 187 12.40 6.61 1.83
N ALA A 188 11.90 6.66 3.06
CA ALA A 188 12.61 7.26 4.19
C ALA A 188 13.84 6.48 4.70
N ALA A 189 14.09 5.25 4.23
CA ALA A 189 15.15 4.39 4.77
C ALA A 189 16.46 4.52 4.00
N THR A 190 17.57 4.64 4.74
CA THR A 190 18.94 4.55 4.21
C THR A 190 19.54 3.21 4.64
N VAL A 191 20.13 2.49 3.70
CA VAL A 191 20.73 1.17 3.92
C VAL A 191 22.05 1.06 3.19
N ARG A 192 22.98 0.29 3.76
CA ARG A 192 24.27 0.00 3.14
C ARG A 192 24.17 -1.28 2.32
N LEU A 193 24.81 -1.27 1.15
CA LEU A 193 24.82 -2.40 0.23
C LEU A 193 26.25 -2.86 -0.02
N MET A 194 26.45 -4.18 0.00
CA MET A 194 27.73 -4.82 -0.31
C MET A 194 27.68 -5.52 -1.66
N ARG A 195 28.74 -5.33 -2.45
CA ARG A 195 28.97 -6.04 -3.71
C ARG A 195 29.27 -7.50 -3.42
N SER A 196 28.61 -8.42 -4.13
CA SER A 196 28.68 -9.85 -3.87
C SER A 196 28.46 -10.66 -5.16
N PRO A 197 29.02 -11.87 -5.25
CA PRO A 197 28.58 -12.82 -6.27
C PRO A 197 27.09 -13.14 -6.14
N ALA A 198 26.46 -13.38 -7.29
CA ALA A 198 25.10 -13.88 -7.36
C ALA A 198 24.96 -15.19 -6.57
N SER A 199 23.79 -15.42 -5.99
CA SER A 199 23.55 -16.58 -5.13
C SER A 199 23.83 -17.88 -5.89
N GLY A 200 24.71 -18.73 -5.36
CA GLY A 200 25.13 -19.98 -6.00
C GLY A 200 26.26 -19.86 -7.02
N ALA A 201 26.80 -18.67 -7.28
CA ALA A 201 27.97 -18.49 -8.11
C ALA A 201 29.22 -19.09 -7.44
N LYS A 202 30.03 -19.82 -8.22
CA LYS A 202 31.28 -20.46 -7.76
C LYS A 202 32.51 -19.60 -8.08
N CYS A 203 32.44 -18.31 -7.78
CA CYS A 203 33.49 -17.33 -8.04
C CYS A 203 33.52 -16.27 -6.93
N THR A 204 34.57 -15.46 -6.89
CA THR A 204 34.68 -14.32 -5.97
C THR A 204 34.35 -13.03 -6.71
N VAL A 205 34.13 -11.91 -6.00
CA VAL A 205 33.88 -10.61 -6.65
C VAL A 205 34.97 -10.26 -7.68
N ALA A 206 36.22 -10.63 -7.41
CA ALA A 206 37.36 -10.37 -8.29
C ALA A 206 37.38 -11.25 -9.56
N THR A 207 36.75 -12.42 -9.53
CA THR A 207 36.82 -13.41 -10.63
C THR A 207 35.47 -13.67 -11.31
N CYS A 208 34.37 -13.22 -10.72
CA CYS A 208 33.05 -13.37 -11.31
C CYS A 208 32.88 -12.48 -12.54
N PRO A 209 32.21 -12.97 -13.59
CA PRO A 209 31.79 -12.10 -14.68
C PRO A 209 30.80 -11.04 -14.16
N PRO A 210 30.77 -9.82 -14.74
CA PRO A 210 29.87 -8.75 -14.30
C PRO A 210 28.39 -9.16 -14.27
N SER A 211 27.97 -10.08 -15.15
CA SER A 211 26.61 -10.63 -15.19
C SER A 211 26.25 -11.45 -13.93
N MET A 212 27.23 -11.91 -13.17
CA MET A 212 27.07 -12.66 -11.92
C MET A 212 27.44 -11.84 -10.68
N ILE A 213 27.59 -10.52 -10.80
CA ILE A 213 27.74 -9.61 -9.67
C ILE A 213 26.40 -8.96 -9.33
N GLU A 214 26.11 -8.85 -8.05
CA GLU A 214 24.96 -8.12 -7.51
C GLU A 214 25.32 -7.36 -6.23
N TYR A 215 24.42 -6.47 -5.81
CA TYR A 215 24.51 -5.81 -4.51
C TYR A 215 23.49 -6.42 -3.55
N ARG A 216 23.88 -6.60 -2.30
CA ARG A 216 23.05 -7.19 -1.25
C ARG A 216 22.96 -6.25 -0.06
N TYR A 217 21.85 -6.27 0.67
CA TYR A 217 21.75 -5.56 1.94
C TYR A 217 22.85 -6.03 2.90
N ALA A 218 23.61 -5.09 3.44
CA ALA A 218 24.71 -5.38 4.35
C ALA A 218 24.22 -5.69 5.77
N GLU A 219 23.09 -5.09 6.17
CA GLU A 219 22.49 -5.23 7.49
C GLU A 219 20.94 -5.19 7.45
N GLY A 220 20.32 -5.35 8.62
CA GLY A 220 18.88 -5.30 8.83
C GLY A 220 18.13 -6.59 8.44
N PRO A 221 16.79 -6.57 8.46
CA PRO A 221 15.96 -7.76 8.24
C PRO A 221 16.17 -8.45 6.88
N ARG A 222 16.71 -7.71 5.89
CA ARG A 222 16.97 -8.20 4.53
C ARG A 222 18.44 -8.54 4.29
N GLN A 223 19.28 -8.58 5.32
CA GLN A 223 20.72 -8.87 5.20
C GLN A 223 21.01 -10.07 4.28
N GLY A 224 21.97 -9.89 3.38
CA GLY A 224 22.39 -10.90 2.42
C GLY A 224 21.44 -11.11 1.24
N ARG A 225 20.28 -10.46 1.18
CA ARG A 225 19.39 -10.53 0.02
C ARG A 225 19.82 -9.58 -1.07
N ALA A 226 19.72 -10.02 -2.31
CA ALA A 226 19.97 -9.19 -3.48
C ALA A 226 19.00 -8.02 -3.55
N VAL A 227 19.48 -6.87 -3.99
CA VAL A 227 18.69 -5.64 -4.13
C VAL A 227 18.35 -5.41 -5.60
N ASP A 228 17.06 -5.35 -5.89
CA ASP A 228 16.55 -4.90 -7.19
C ASP A 228 16.66 -3.37 -7.30
N LEU A 229 16.97 -2.87 -8.50
CA LEU A 229 16.90 -1.45 -8.85
C LEU A 229 15.43 -1.03 -9.02
N LEU A 230 14.98 -0.01 -8.28
CA LEU A 230 13.62 0.53 -8.36
C LEU A 230 13.63 2.00 -8.77
N PHE A 231 12.54 2.43 -9.41
CA PHE A 231 12.27 3.83 -9.70
C PHE A 231 12.15 4.59 -8.39
N GLY A 232 12.88 5.70 -8.30
CA GLY A 232 12.94 6.54 -7.12
C GLY A 232 14.04 6.18 -6.12
N ASP A 233 14.75 5.06 -6.30
CA ASP A 233 15.94 4.77 -5.50
C ASP A 233 16.96 5.89 -5.67
N ARG A 234 17.58 6.31 -4.57
CA ARG A 234 18.74 7.22 -4.59
C ARG A 234 19.97 6.49 -4.13
N PHE A 235 21.04 6.57 -4.90
CA PHE A 235 22.32 5.96 -4.56
C PHE A 235 23.40 7.00 -4.31
N ALA A 236 24.35 6.63 -3.46
CA ALA A 236 25.54 7.41 -3.17
C ALA A 236 26.72 6.50 -2.81
N LEU A 237 27.93 7.05 -2.84
CA LEU A 237 29.14 6.32 -2.41
C LEU A 237 29.34 6.40 -0.89
N THR A 238 28.84 7.48 -0.26
CA THR A 238 28.85 7.66 1.19
C THR A 238 27.45 7.91 1.71
N GLU A 239 27.21 7.60 3.00
CA GLU A 239 25.93 7.88 3.65
C GLU A 239 25.60 9.37 3.67
N ALA A 240 26.61 10.23 3.90
CA ALA A 240 26.44 11.67 4.05
C ALA A 240 25.88 12.35 2.79
N GLU A 241 26.19 11.83 1.60
CA GLU A 241 25.64 12.29 0.31
C GLU A 241 24.12 12.11 0.21
N LEU A 242 23.52 11.23 1.03
CA LEU A 242 22.08 10.99 1.07
C LEU A 242 21.34 11.91 2.05
N ALA A 243 22.03 12.74 2.83
CA ALA A 243 21.45 13.52 3.94
C ALA A 243 20.35 14.52 3.53
N GLN A 244 20.36 14.99 2.28
CA GLN A 244 19.40 15.96 1.77
C GLN A 244 18.58 15.37 0.60
N PRO A 245 17.57 14.53 0.88
CA PRO A 245 16.74 13.96 -0.16
C PRO A 245 15.74 14.95 -0.73
N LEU A 246 15.49 14.81 -2.03
CA LEU A 246 14.51 15.62 -2.76
C LEU A 246 13.10 15.06 -2.65
N HIS A 247 12.95 13.78 -2.31
CA HIS A 247 11.65 13.15 -2.19
C HIS A 247 11.12 13.15 -0.75
N ARG A 248 9.82 12.91 -0.62
CA ARG A 248 9.07 12.74 0.62
C ARG A 248 8.22 11.47 0.54
N ASP A 249 8.28 10.64 1.57
CA ASP A 249 7.54 9.39 1.68
C ASP A 249 6.12 9.63 2.22
N LEU A 250 5.23 10.07 1.32
CA LEU A 250 3.84 10.32 1.66
C LEU A 250 3.05 9.03 1.90
N ARG A 251 3.49 7.91 1.33
CA ARG A 251 2.83 6.60 1.47
C ARG A 251 2.89 6.10 2.91
N ALA A 252 4.04 6.23 3.58
CA ALA A 252 4.18 5.83 4.98
C ALA A 252 3.18 6.58 5.88
N VAL A 253 3.07 7.90 5.71
CA VAL A 253 2.16 8.75 6.51
C VAL A 253 0.69 8.44 6.18
N ALA A 254 0.37 8.12 4.92
CA ALA A 254 -0.96 7.68 4.53
C ALA A 254 -1.34 6.34 5.18
N ALA A 255 -0.41 5.38 5.23
CA ALA A 255 -0.62 4.10 5.89
C ALA A 255 -0.80 4.25 7.40
N GLU A 256 0.00 5.10 8.05
CA GLU A 256 -0.06 5.34 9.49
C GLU A 256 -1.35 6.05 9.93
N HIS A 257 -1.75 7.10 9.21
CA HIS A 257 -2.90 7.92 9.60
C HIS A 257 -4.21 7.57 8.88
N GLY A 258 -4.16 6.72 7.86
CA GLY A 258 -5.33 6.17 7.16
C GLY A 258 -6.01 7.08 6.15
N PHE A 259 -5.48 8.27 5.83
CA PHE A 259 -6.12 9.12 4.83
C PHE A 259 -6.04 8.47 3.43
N ALA A 260 -7.11 8.63 2.65
CA ALA A 260 -7.22 8.00 1.34
C ALA A 260 -6.49 8.79 0.25
N ARG A 261 -6.43 10.12 0.38
CA ARG A 261 -5.84 11.03 -0.60
C ARG A 261 -5.17 12.22 0.07
N ALA A 262 -4.23 12.83 -0.63
CA ALA A 262 -3.58 14.06 -0.26
C ALA A 262 -3.46 14.98 -1.48
N ARG A 263 -3.64 16.28 -1.27
CA ARG A 263 -3.31 17.34 -2.23
C ARG A 263 -2.17 18.16 -1.67
N ILE A 264 -1.06 18.26 -2.40
CA ILE A 264 0.03 19.14 -2.01
C ILE A 264 -0.36 20.56 -2.38
N VAL A 265 -0.53 21.41 -1.37
CA VAL A 265 -0.91 22.82 -1.55
C VAL A 265 0.33 23.70 -1.62
N HIS A 266 1.31 23.43 -0.77
CA HIS A 266 2.58 24.14 -0.72
C HIS A 266 3.68 23.20 -0.26
N ALA A 267 4.86 23.28 -0.87
CA ALA A 267 6.02 22.50 -0.46
C ALA A 267 7.17 23.46 -0.11
N THR A 268 7.84 23.18 1.00
CA THR A 268 9.09 23.84 1.40
C THR A 268 10.15 22.76 1.62
N ASP A 269 11.39 23.14 1.93
CA ASP A 269 12.41 22.15 2.28
C ASP A 269 12.09 21.39 3.57
N ARG A 270 11.37 22.04 4.50
CA ARG A 270 11.14 21.55 5.87
C ARG A 270 9.75 20.98 6.13
N ALA A 271 8.77 21.26 5.27
CA ALA A 271 7.39 20.81 5.45
C ALA A 271 6.57 20.81 4.15
N LEU A 272 5.48 20.04 4.15
CA LEU A 272 4.41 20.10 3.15
C LEU A 272 3.14 20.64 3.81
N VAL A 273 2.55 21.66 3.20
CA VAL A 273 1.15 22.04 3.47
C VAL A 273 0.28 21.24 2.51
N VAL A 274 -0.65 20.48 3.08
CA VAL A 274 -1.47 19.52 2.34
C VAL A 274 -2.93 19.62 2.74
N ASP A 275 -3.82 19.22 1.84
CA ASP A 275 -5.17 18.81 2.24
C ASP A 275 -5.23 17.29 2.28
N LEU A 276 -5.65 16.71 3.40
CA LEU A 276 -5.79 15.26 3.61
C LEU A 276 -7.26 14.85 3.52
N ARG A 277 -7.57 13.79 2.76
CA ARG A 277 -8.93 13.28 2.61
C ARG A 277 -9.21 12.11 3.55
N TYR A 278 -10.18 12.31 4.45
CA TYR A 278 -10.72 11.30 5.35
C TYR A 278 -12.20 11.07 5.00
N GLY A 279 -12.49 9.95 4.33
CA GLY A 279 -13.80 9.71 3.72
C GLY A 279 -14.06 10.72 2.61
N GLU A 280 -15.15 11.47 2.69
CA GLU A 280 -15.50 12.51 1.72
C GLU A 280 -14.94 13.90 2.09
N LYS A 281 -14.42 14.08 3.31
CA LYS A 281 -13.99 15.37 3.83
C LYS A 281 -12.49 15.59 3.63
N TRP A 282 -12.14 16.83 3.30
CA TRP A 282 -10.76 17.30 3.17
C TRP A 282 -10.40 18.22 4.34
N PHE A 283 -9.20 18.03 4.88
CA PHE A 283 -8.72 18.80 6.02
C PHE A 283 -7.32 19.36 5.74
N PRO A 284 -7.12 20.69 5.86
CA PRO A 284 -5.79 21.29 5.78
C PRO A 284 -4.90 20.76 6.89
N ALA A 285 -3.66 20.45 6.56
CA ALA A 285 -2.69 19.86 7.47
C ALA A 285 -1.26 20.26 7.14
N ILE A 286 -0.38 20.07 8.11
CA ILE A 286 1.07 20.20 7.94
C ILE A 286 1.71 18.83 8.11
N LEU A 287 2.52 18.44 7.14
CA LEU A 287 3.44 17.31 7.26
C LEU A 287 4.85 17.88 7.43
N ASP A 288 5.42 17.75 8.63
CA ASP A 288 6.82 18.16 8.88
C ASP A 288 7.75 17.14 8.21
N SER A 289 8.88 17.61 7.69
CA SER A 289 9.85 16.78 6.98
C SER A 289 11.16 16.66 7.78
N LYS A 290 11.62 15.42 7.94
CA LYS A 290 12.96 15.09 8.42
C LYS A 290 13.65 14.23 7.36
N GLY A 291 14.37 14.89 6.45
CA GLY A 291 14.86 14.23 5.24
C GLY A 291 13.71 13.74 4.38
N ALA A 292 13.69 12.46 4.03
CA ALA A 292 12.60 11.88 3.22
C ALA A 292 11.38 11.47 4.07
N ALA A 293 11.56 11.30 5.38
CA ALA A 293 10.47 11.00 6.29
C ALA A 293 9.54 12.21 6.45
N LEU A 294 8.25 11.94 6.57
CA LEU A 294 7.21 12.90 6.87
C LEU A 294 6.53 12.49 8.19
N THR A 295 6.08 13.47 8.96
CA THR A 295 5.24 13.26 10.15
C THR A 295 4.06 14.22 10.13
N LEU A 296 2.86 13.75 10.49
CA LEU A 296 1.69 14.63 10.60
C LEU A 296 1.85 15.53 11.82
N SER A 297 2.11 16.82 11.59
CA SER A 297 2.33 17.81 12.65
C SER A 297 1.03 18.27 13.27
N CYS A 298 0.08 18.68 12.44
CA CYS A 298 -1.24 19.14 12.88
C CYS A 298 -2.26 19.09 11.74
N ILE A 299 -3.55 19.07 12.10
CA ILE A 299 -4.68 19.22 11.19
C ILE A 299 -5.50 20.42 11.66
N SER A 300 -5.84 21.32 10.74
CA SER A 300 -6.75 22.44 10.99
C SER A 300 -8.17 22.04 10.65
N ALA A 301 -9.07 22.05 11.64
CA ALA A 301 -10.48 21.75 11.48
C ALA A 301 -11.33 22.54 12.49
N ASP A 302 -12.46 23.07 12.03
CA ASP A 302 -13.48 23.65 12.91
C ASP A 302 -14.14 22.57 13.79
N ALA A 303 -15.01 22.96 14.73
CA ALA A 303 -15.59 21.99 15.67
C ALA A 303 -16.36 20.84 14.98
N PRO A 304 -17.24 21.09 13.99
CA PRO A 304 -17.89 20.01 13.23
C PRO A 304 -16.90 19.15 12.43
N GLY A 305 -15.84 19.75 11.89
CA GLY A 305 -14.78 19.05 11.19
C GLY A 305 -13.99 18.11 12.10
N ARG A 306 -13.61 18.58 13.30
CA ARG A 306 -12.91 17.77 14.31
C ARG A 306 -13.75 16.57 14.75
N GLU A 307 -15.03 16.79 15.02
CA GLU A 307 -15.95 15.71 15.38
C GLU A 307 -16.04 14.67 14.26
N ALA A 308 -16.19 15.11 13.01
CA ALA A 308 -16.24 14.22 11.86
C ALA A 308 -14.93 13.44 11.63
N LEU A 309 -13.78 14.08 11.81
CA LEU A 309 -12.47 13.42 11.70
C LEU A 309 -12.30 12.34 12.78
N GLN A 310 -12.69 12.65 14.03
CA GLN A 310 -12.61 11.69 15.13
C GLN A 310 -13.60 10.54 14.96
N ALA A 311 -14.82 10.82 14.48
CA ALA A 311 -15.79 9.80 14.12
C ALA A 311 -15.25 8.88 13.02
N TRP A 312 -14.66 9.45 11.97
CA TRP A 312 -14.05 8.69 10.88
C TRP A 312 -12.90 7.81 11.38
N LYS A 313 -11.97 8.36 12.19
CA LYS A 313 -10.83 7.62 12.74
C LYS A 313 -11.30 6.44 13.58
N ARG A 314 -12.31 6.63 14.44
CA ARG A 314 -12.89 5.55 15.24
C ARG A 314 -13.53 4.46 14.38
N ALA A 315 -14.31 4.85 13.37
CA ALA A 315 -14.96 3.91 12.46
C ALA A 315 -13.96 3.11 11.62
N ASN A 316 -12.76 3.63 11.37
CA ASN A 316 -11.77 3.05 10.46
C ASN A 316 -10.54 2.47 11.16
N ALA A 317 -10.47 2.49 12.50
CA ALA A 317 -9.30 2.08 13.25
C ALA A 317 -8.87 0.63 12.93
N SER A 318 -9.82 -0.32 12.94
CA SER A 318 -9.57 -1.72 12.62
C SER A 318 -9.02 -1.89 11.21
N ARG A 319 -9.54 -1.14 10.22
CA ARG A 319 -9.07 -1.20 8.84
C ARG A 319 -7.64 -0.68 8.68
N ILE A 320 -7.32 0.44 9.32
CA ILE A 320 -5.98 1.04 9.29
C ILE A 320 -4.96 0.04 9.87
N GLU A 321 -5.24 -0.49 11.06
CA GLU A 321 -4.36 -1.46 11.69
C GLU A 321 -4.28 -2.78 10.90
N ALA A 322 -5.40 -3.28 10.37
CA ALA A 322 -5.42 -4.50 9.57
C ALA A 322 -4.56 -4.36 8.30
N ASN A 323 -4.61 -3.22 7.61
CA ASN A 323 -3.80 -2.98 6.43
C ASN A 323 -2.29 -3.05 6.72
N LEU A 324 -1.84 -2.55 7.88
CA LEU A 324 -0.45 -2.71 8.30
C LEU A 324 -0.08 -4.18 8.57
N ARG A 325 -1.00 -4.98 9.13
CA ARG A 325 -0.80 -6.43 9.31
C ARG A 325 -0.76 -7.18 7.97
N ILE A 326 -1.60 -6.79 7.02
CA ILE A 326 -1.64 -7.32 5.66
C ILE A 326 -0.32 -7.04 4.93
N GLU A 327 0.19 -5.80 5.00
CA GLU A 327 1.48 -5.45 4.39
C GLU A 327 2.63 -6.31 4.95
N ARG A 328 2.68 -6.50 6.28
CA ARG A 328 3.70 -7.37 6.91
C ARG A 328 3.56 -8.83 6.49
N ALA A 329 2.34 -9.38 6.51
CA ALA A 329 2.08 -10.76 6.08
C ALA A 329 2.44 -11.00 4.60
N LEU A 330 2.27 -9.97 3.77
CA LEU A 330 2.70 -10.00 2.39
C LEU A 330 4.23 -9.96 2.28
N ASP A 331 4.91 -9.06 2.99
CA ASP A 331 6.37 -9.02 3.05
C ASP A 331 6.99 -10.38 3.41
N GLU A 332 6.44 -11.04 4.43
CA GLU A 332 6.88 -12.38 4.84
C GLU A 332 6.71 -13.42 3.72
N GLN A 333 5.57 -13.44 3.04
CA GLN A 333 5.33 -14.37 1.93
C GLN A 333 6.26 -14.13 0.73
N LEU A 334 6.52 -12.86 0.41
CA LEU A 334 7.47 -12.51 -0.65
C LEU A 334 8.90 -12.93 -0.27
N ASP A 335 9.24 -12.88 1.00
CA ASP A 335 10.55 -13.26 1.54
C ASP A 335 10.75 -14.77 1.60
N GLU A 336 9.69 -15.52 1.87
CA GLU A 336 9.65 -16.97 1.78
C GLU A 336 9.69 -17.49 0.33
N ALA A 337 9.26 -16.65 -0.61
CA ALA A 337 9.22 -16.95 -2.05
C ALA A 337 8.60 -18.33 -2.32
N LEU A 338 7.42 -18.58 -1.73
CA LEU A 338 6.70 -19.84 -1.84
C LEU A 338 6.61 -20.33 -3.28
N ARG A 339 6.85 -21.63 -3.48
CA ARG A 339 6.83 -22.25 -4.80
C ARG A 339 5.45 -22.09 -5.45
N PHE A 340 5.42 -21.79 -6.75
CA PHE A 340 4.18 -21.85 -7.50
C PHE A 340 3.68 -23.30 -7.58
N ASP A 341 2.40 -23.53 -7.29
CA ASP A 341 1.79 -24.86 -7.31
C ASP A 341 1.57 -25.33 -8.75
N ARG A 342 2.66 -25.74 -9.38
CA ARG A 342 2.72 -26.44 -10.65
C ARG A 342 3.93 -27.37 -10.62
N PRO A 343 3.78 -28.64 -11.05
CA PRO A 343 4.92 -29.55 -11.13
C PRO A 343 6.02 -29.01 -12.07
N GLU A 344 7.27 -29.32 -11.75
CA GLU A 344 8.41 -28.91 -12.57
C GLU A 344 8.29 -29.46 -14.00
N GLY A 345 8.64 -28.64 -15.00
CA GLY A 345 8.57 -29.01 -16.42
C GLY A 345 7.18 -28.86 -17.07
N VAL A 346 6.10 -28.77 -16.29
CA VAL A 346 4.74 -28.61 -16.83
C VAL A 346 4.52 -27.17 -17.34
N LYS A 347 4.00 -27.04 -18.56
CA LYS A 347 3.78 -25.73 -19.20
C LYS A 347 2.32 -25.27 -19.18
N HIS A 348 1.36 -26.20 -19.15
CA HIS A 348 -0.07 -25.91 -19.11
C HIS A 348 -0.59 -25.73 -17.68
N ALA A 349 -1.76 -25.12 -17.54
CA ALA A 349 -2.34 -24.74 -16.24
C ALA A 349 -3.23 -25.82 -15.59
N GLU A 350 -3.46 -26.96 -16.25
CA GLU A 350 -4.40 -28.01 -15.79
C GLU A 350 -3.97 -28.72 -14.50
N LEU A 351 -2.68 -28.65 -14.17
CA LEU A 351 -2.12 -29.21 -12.94
C LEU A 351 -1.87 -28.13 -11.88
N ASP A 352 -2.25 -26.87 -12.17
CA ASP A 352 -2.10 -25.78 -11.21
C ASP A 352 -2.96 -26.07 -9.99
N GLY A 353 -2.35 -26.00 -8.81
CA GLY A 353 -3.07 -26.18 -7.56
C GLY A 353 -3.32 -27.63 -7.14
N LYS A 354 -2.58 -28.60 -7.68
CA LYS A 354 -2.69 -30.01 -7.29
C LYS A 354 -1.63 -30.48 -6.28
N MET A 355 -0.55 -29.73 -6.08
CA MET A 355 0.56 -30.14 -5.21
C MET A 355 0.29 -29.87 -3.72
N ARG A 356 -0.39 -28.77 -3.37
CA ARG A 356 -0.63 -28.38 -1.95
C ARG A 356 -1.32 -29.46 -1.10
N PRO A 357 -2.34 -30.21 -1.60
CA PRO A 357 -2.90 -31.32 -0.84
C PRO A 357 -1.87 -32.41 -0.51
N VAL A 358 -1.03 -32.79 -1.49
CA VAL A 358 0.04 -33.78 -1.31
C VAL A 358 1.11 -33.27 -0.36
N TRP A 359 1.47 -31.99 -0.47
CA TRP A 359 2.35 -31.31 0.48
C TRP A 359 1.79 -31.36 1.91
N TYR A 360 0.49 -31.11 2.08
CA TYR A 360 -0.13 -31.05 3.41
C TYR A 360 -0.12 -32.41 4.12
N ASP A 361 -0.35 -33.49 3.38
CA ASP A 361 -0.23 -34.85 3.90
C ASP A 361 1.20 -35.16 4.38
N ALA A 362 2.21 -34.77 3.59
CA ALA A 362 3.62 -34.93 3.95
C ALA A 362 4.02 -34.05 5.15
N TYR A 363 3.55 -32.80 5.19
CA TYR A 363 3.72 -31.87 6.30
C TYR A 363 3.21 -32.47 7.62
N ARG A 364 1.98 -32.99 7.63
CA ARG A 364 1.39 -33.64 8.81
C ARG A 364 2.16 -34.89 9.25
N ARG A 365 2.82 -35.58 8.32
CA ARG A 365 3.65 -36.77 8.60
C ARG A 365 5.10 -36.41 8.97
N LYS A 366 5.43 -35.13 9.14
CA LYS A 366 6.80 -34.63 9.40
C LYS A 366 7.81 -35.04 8.33
N GLN A 367 7.34 -35.34 7.12
CA GLN A 367 8.24 -35.75 6.04
C GLN A 367 9.10 -34.55 5.60
N PRO A 368 10.37 -34.79 5.23
CA PRO A 368 11.21 -33.72 4.69
C PRO A 368 10.84 -33.35 3.26
N TYR A 369 10.26 -34.30 2.51
CA TYR A 369 9.90 -34.17 1.10
C TYR A 369 8.55 -34.84 0.81
N PHE A 370 7.92 -34.44 -0.30
CA PHE A 370 6.77 -35.11 -0.91
C PHE A 370 7.03 -35.32 -2.41
N SER A 371 6.44 -36.36 -3.00
CA SER A 371 6.59 -36.64 -4.43
C SER A 371 5.29 -36.33 -5.20
N TYR A 372 5.42 -35.76 -6.39
CA TYR A 372 4.32 -35.57 -7.34
C TYR A 372 4.87 -35.81 -8.75
N ASP A 373 4.26 -36.72 -9.51
CA ASP A 373 4.73 -37.17 -10.84
C ASP A 373 6.23 -37.50 -10.86
N ASP A 374 6.68 -38.34 -9.93
CA ASP A 374 8.08 -38.79 -9.75
C ASP A 374 9.12 -37.69 -9.45
N VAL A 375 8.69 -36.45 -9.26
CA VAL A 375 9.54 -35.34 -8.82
C VAL A 375 9.39 -35.14 -7.32
N SER A 376 10.52 -35.01 -6.62
CA SER A 376 10.56 -34.77 -5.17
C SER A 376 10.64 -33.28 -4.85
N TYR A 377 9.80 -32.84 -3.92
CA TYR A 377 9.66 -31.45 -3.50
C TYR A 377 9.85 -31.32 -1.98
N PRO A 378 10.56 -30.29 -1.50
CA PRO A 378 10.72 -30.08 -0.06
C PRO A 378 9.41 -29.64 0.60
N VAL A 379 9.17 -30.15 1.81
CA VAL A 379 8.03 -29.72 2.66
C VAL A 379 8.37 -28.44 3.43
N TRP A 380 9.65 -28.25 3.74
CA TRP A 380 10.18 -27.18 4.56
C TRP A 380 11.25 -26.39 3.80
N ASP A 381 11.37 -25.10 4.05
CA ASP A 381 12.46 -24.31 3.50
C ASP A 381 13.78 -24.56 4.25
N ALA A 382 14.86 -23.93 3.80
CA ALA A 382 16.18 -24.06 4.42
C ALA A 382 16.24 -23.55 5.87
N LYS A 383 15.27 -22.74 6.32
CA LYS A 383 15.14 -22.24 7.70
C LYS A 383 14.20 -23.11 8.55
N GLY A 384 13.66 -24.20 8.00
CA GLY A 384 12.72 -25.08 8.68
C GLY A 384 11.28 -24.55 8.72
N ARG A 385 10.96 -23.50 7.96
CA ARG A 385 9.59 -22.97 7.82
C ARG A 385 8.76 -23.87 6.90
N ALA A 386 7.47 -23.98 7.18
CA ALA A 386 6.54 -24.67 6.28
C ALA A 386 6.56 -24.01 4.90
N TRP A 387 6.68 -24.82 3.83
CA TRP A 387 6.85 -24.31 2.46
C TRP A 387 5.74 -24.77 1.51
N PRO A 388 4.47 -24.41 1.77
CA PRO A 388 3.34 -24.86 0.95
C PRO A 388 3.40 -24.27 -0.46
N PRO A 389 3.12 -25.06 -1.51
CA PRO A 389 2.90 -24.54 -2.86
C PRO A 389 1.67 -23.61 -2.92
N GLN A 390 1.77 -22.54 -3.71
CA GLN A 390 0.71 -21.53 -3.88
C GLN A 390 0.36 -21.25 -5.34
N VAL A 391 -0.91 -21.01 -5.64
CA VAL A 391 -1.35 -20.30 -6.85
C VAL A 391 -1.70 -18.84 -6.53
N CYS A 392 -2.13 -18.07 -7.53
CA CYS A 392 -2.47 -16.65 -7.35
C CYS A 392 -3.56 -16.36 -6.29
N VAL A 393 -4.62 -17.18 -6.23
CA VAL A 393 -5.66 -17.04 -5.21
C VAL A 393 -5.15 -17.42 -3.82
N ASP A 394 -4.24 -18.39 -3.72
CA ASP A 394 -3.65 -18.76 -2.42
C ASP A 394 -2.84 -17.61 -1.85
N LEU A 395 -2.03 -16.90 -2.65
CA LEU A 395 -1.29 -15.73 -2.17
C LEU A 395 -2.23 -14.72 -1.49
N VAL A 396 -3.38 -14.44 -2.11
CA VAL A 396 -4.37 -13.50 -1.60
C VAL A 396 -4.95 -14.01 -0.27
N LEU A 397 -5.51 -15.22 -0.25
CA LEU A 397 -6.19 -15.75 0.92
C LEU A 397 -5.22 -16.02 2.08
N ASP A 398 -4.04 -16.57 1.78
CA ASP A 398 -2.98 -16.81 2.74
C ASP A 398 -2.46 -15.48 3.33
N THR A 399 -2.50 -14.36 2.59
CA THR A 399 -2.14 -13.03 3.13
C THR A 399 -3.11 -12.60 4.23
N PHE A 400 -4.42 -12.69 4.00
CA PHE A 400 -5.42 -12.34 5.01
C PHE A 400 -5.37 -13.30 6.21
N GLU A 401 -5.24 -14.60 5.95
CA GLU A 401 -5.10 -15.62 6.99
C GLU A 401 -3.88 -15.35 7.88
N ARG A 402 -2.70 -15.14 7.28
CA ARG A 402 -1.47 -14.81 8.02
C ARG A 402 -1.59 -13.51 8.79
N ALA A 403 -2.18 -12.47 8.19
CA ALA A 403 -2.40 -11.19 8.88
C ALA A 403 -3.27 -11.35 10.14
N SER A 404 -4.18 -12.33 10.13
CA SER A 404 -5.02 -12.70 11.29
C SER A 404 -4.40 -13.72 12.25
N GLY A 405 -3.18 -14.21 11.97
CA GLY A 405 -2.48 -15.22 12.77
C GLY A 405 -2.70 -16.67 12.35
N THR A 406 -3.40 -16.93 11.25
CA THR A 406 -3.59 -18.28 10.69
C THR A 406 -2.40 -18.67 9.83
N TRP A 407 -1.61 -19.64 10.29
CA TRP A 407 -0.50 -20.17 9.49
C TRP A 407 -0.03 -21.56 9.96
N PHE A 408 0.86 -22.18 9.18
CA PHE A 408 1.51 -23.45 9.53
C PHE A 408 2.67 -23.23 10.51
N THR A 409 2.81 -24.11 11.50
CA THR A 409 3.97 -24.11 12.40
C THR A 409 5.26 -24.48 11.66
N SER A 410 6.39 -23.98 12.16
CA SER A 410 7.75 -24.26 11.67
C SER A 410 8.42 -25.33 12.52
N LYS A 411 9.51 -25.94 12.04
CA LYS A 411 10.34 -26.81 12.88
C LYS A 411 10.96 -26.03 14.05
N PRO A 412 11.14 -26.64 15.24
CA PRO A 412 10.89 -28.06 15.57
C PRO A 412 9.46 -28.35 16.05
N ASP A 413 8.53 -27.39 16.01
CA ASP A 413 7.18 -27.56 16.54
C ASP A 413 6.39 -28.66 15.81
N GLU A 414 5.39 -29.22 16.49
CA GLU A 414 4.48 -30.19 15.91
C GLU A 414 3.79 -29.59 14.67
N PRO A 415 3.81 -30.26 13.48
CA PRO A 415 3.15 -29.76 12.29
C PRO A 415 1.65 -29.60 12.52
N LYS A 416 1.21 -28.35 12.54
CA LYS A 416 -0.21 -27.99 12.62
C LYS A 416 -0.45 -26.67 11.93
N ARG A 417 -1.65 -26.50 11.42
CA ARG A 417 -2.13 -25.18 11.01
C ARG A 417 -2.76 -24.51 12.23
N VAL A 418 -2.10 -23.48 12.74
CA VAL A 418 -2.64 -22.59 13.77
C VAL A 418 -3.74 -21.75 13.12
N VAL A 419 -4.89 -21.66 13.77
CA VAL A 419 -6.02 -20.85 13.33
C VAL A 419 -6.08 -19.59 14.17
N GLY A 420 -5.94 -18.45 13.51
CA GLY A 420 -6.14 -17.10 14.03
C GLY A 420 -7.56 -16.61 13.78
N GLY A 421 -7.70 -15.32 13.49
CA GLY A 421 -9.02 -14.68 13.32
C GLY A 421 -9.76 -15.03 12.03
N LEU A 422 -9.05 -15.43 10.97
CA LEU A 422 -9.62 -15.84 9.70
C LEU A 422 -9.17 -17.25 9.32
N ASP A 423 -10.11 -18.10 8.92
CA ASP A 423 -9.83 -19.39 8.31
C ASP A 423 -10.76 -19.63 7.12
N PHE A 424 -10.25 -19.46 5.90
CA PHE A 424 -11.08 -19.65 4.70
C PHE A 424 -11.41 -21.13 4.42
N ASP A 425 -10.63 -22.08 4.96
CA ASP A 425 -10.92 -23.51 4.83
C ASP A 425 -12.24 -23.88 5.53
N ALA A 426 -12.55 -23.22 6.64
CA ALA A 426 -13.78 -23.44 7.40
C ALA A 426 -15.07 -23.10 6.62
N TYR A 427 -14.96 -22.33 5.51
CA TYR A 427 -16.11 -21.96 4.69
C TYR A 427 -16.41 -22.95 3.56
N GLY A 428 -15.59 -24.00 3.39
CA GLY A 428 -15.86 -25.07 2.42
C GLY A 428 -15.92 -24.61 0.96
N ILE A 429 -15.05 -23.66 0.58
CA ILE A 429 -15.06 -23.04 -0.76
C ILE A 429 -14.80 -24.10 -1.84
N PRO A 430 -15.77 -24.43 -2.72
CA PRO A 430 -15.56 -25.40 -3.78
C PRO A 430 -14.49 -24.89 -4.75
N ASN A 431 -13.44 -25.68 -4.98
CA ASN A 431 -12.31 -25.27 -5.83
C ASN A 431 -11.70 -23.91 -5.41
N ARG A 432 -11.47 -23.70 -4.10
CA ARG A 432 -10.89 -22.49 -3.46
C ARG A 432 -9.80 -21.77 -4.27
N ARG A 433 -9.01 -22.53 -5.02
CA ARG A 433 -7.80 -22.10 -5.71
C ARG A 433 -8.06 -21.50 -7.09
N ALA A 434 -9.28 -21.62 -7.62
CA ALA A 434 -9.66 -21.07 -8.91
C ALA A 434 -10.18 -19.63 -8.79
N VAL A 435 -9.75 -18.76 -9.72
CA VAL A 435 -10.09 -17.32 -9.73
C VAL A 435 -11.62 -17.10 -9.79
N LEU A 436 -12.37 -17.88 -10.58
CA LEU A 436 -13.83 -17.75 -10.63
C LEU A 436 -14.53 -18.33 -9.39
N ALA A 437 -13.95 -19.35 -8.76
CA ALA A 437 -14.50 -19.91 -7.54
C ALA A 437 -14.39 -18.90 -6.38
N PHE A 438 -13.29 -18.14 -6.32
CA PHE A 438 -13.15 -17.04 -5.37
C PHE A 438 -14.21 -15.94 -5.60
N GLU A 439 -14.51 -15.56 -6.84
CA GLU A 439 -15.59 -14.61 -7.14
C GLU A 439 -16.95 -15.09 -6.63
N LEU A 440 -17.28 -16.36 -6.89
CA LEU A 440 -18.54 -16.97 -6.46
C LEU A 440 -18.63 -17.03 -4.93
N PHE A 441 -17.53 -17.37 -4.26
CA PHE A 441 -17.43 -17.36 -2.81
C PHE A 441 -17.66 -15.96 -2.25
N ALA A 442 -16.94 -14.96 -2.75
CA ALA A 442 -17.07 -13.57 -2.30
C ALA A 442 -18.51 -13.07 -2.45
N LYS A 443 -19.16 -13.34 -3.59
CA LYS A 443 -20.58 -13.03 -3.81
C LYS A 443 -21.53 -13.74 -2.84
N SER A 444 -21.20 -14.98 -2.45
CA SER A 444 -22.00 -15.74 -1.49
C SER A 444 -21.80 -15.30 -0.03
N LYS A 445 -20.77 -14.47 0.23
CA LYS A 445 -20.40 -13.95 1.55
C LYS A 445 -20.33 -12.42 1.54
N PRO A 446 -21.46 -11.73 1.32
CA PRO A 446 -21.51 -10.27 1.38
C PRO A 446 -21.18 -9.71 2.77
N ASP A 447 -21.24 -10.54 3.81
CA ASP A 447 -20.80 -10.21 5.16
C ASP A 447 -19.27 -10.19 5.31
N LEU A 448 -18.54 -10.76 4.36
CA LEU A 448 -17.07 -10.76 4.32
C LEU A 448 -16.54 -9.85 3.20
N PHE A 449 -17.22 -9.83 2.06
CA PHE A 449 -16.70 -9.21 0.85
C PHE A 449 -17.76 -8.45 0.04
N GLU A 450 -17.40 -7.28 -0.46
CA GLU A 450 -18.14 -6.60 -1.52
C GLU A 450 -17.55 -6.97 -2.88
N THR A 451 -18.38 -7.36 -3.84
CA THR A 451 -17.92 -7.81 -5.16
C THR A 451 -18.49 -6.96 -6.28
N THR A 452 -17.61 -6.42 -7.13
CA THR A 452 -17.97 -5.66 -8.34
C THR A 452 -17.40 -6.37 -9.56
N ARG A 453 -18.19 -6.50 -10.64
CA ARG A 453 -17.74 -7.13 -11.89
C ARG A 453 -17.69 -6.11 -13.01
N PHE A 454 -16.54 -6.02 -13.69
CA PHE A 454 -16.35 -5.09 -14.79
C PHE A 454 -17.03 -5.60 -16.07
N GLN A 455 -17.80 -4.75 -16.75
CA GLN A 455 -18.59 -5.11 -17.93
C GLN A 455 -18.49 -4.06 -19.05
N GLY A 456 -18.79 -4.48 -20.29
CA GLY A 456 -18.89 -3.56 -21.42
C GLY A 456 -17.67 -2.66 -21.60
N ALA A 457 -17.87 -1.35 -21.53
CA ALA A 457 -16.83 -0.34 -21.72
C ALA A 457 -15.77 -0.30 -20.61
N GLU A 458 -16.07 -0.82 -19.41
CA GLU A 458 -15.12 -0.91 -18.28
C GLU A 458 -14.04 -1.97 -18.54
N ARG A 459 -14.30 -2.93 -19.44
CA ARG A 459 -13.36 -3.99 -19.81
C ARG A 459 -12.32 -3.50 -20.83
N ILE A 460 -11.50 -2.54 -20.40
CA ILE A 460 -10.43 -1.97 -21.22
C ILE A 460 -9.28 -2.97 -21.36
N PRO A 461 -8.93 -3.42 -22.58
CA PRO A 461 -7.79 -4.31 -22.77
C PRO A 461 -6.48 -3.55 -22.53
N PHE A 462 -5.49 -4.21 -21.95
CA PHE A 462 -4.20 -3.59 -21.64
C PHE A 462 -3.39 -3.18 -22.88
N SER A 463 -3.75 -3.64 -24.08
CA SER A 463 -3.22 -3.07 -25.34
C SER A 463 -3.48 -1.56 -25.44
N GLU A 464 -4.56 -1.06 -24.82
CA GLU A 464 -4.91 0.36 -24.68
C GLU A 464 -4.36 0.94 -23.37
N ARG A 465 -3.06 0.76 -23.09
CA ARG A 465 -2.42 1.09 -21.79
C ARG A 465 -2.79 2.45 -21.23
N ALA A 466 -2.81 3.48 -22.07
CA ALA A 466 -3.06 4.83 -21.59
C ALA A 466 -4.48 4.95 -21.01
N LYS A 467 -5.48 4.52 -21.80
CA LYS A 467 -6.87 4.44 -21.39
C LYS A 467 -7.07 3.55 -20.16
N PHE A 468 -6.34 2.44 -20.06
CA PHE A 468 -6.39 1.57 -18.89
C PHE A 468 -5.91 2.28 -17.61
N PHE A 469 -4.77 2.98 -17.67
CA PHE A 469 -4.27 3.73 -16.51
C PHE A 469 -5.13 4.93 -16.16
N ASP A 470 -5.62 5.65 -17.16
CA ASP A 470 -6.50 6.80 -16.94
C ASP A 470 -7.84 6.37 -16.31
N TYR A 471 -8.39 5.23 -16.73
CA TYR A 471 -9.57 4.62 -16.09
C TYR A 471 -9.35 4.36 -14.59
N LEU A 472 -8.19 3.79 -14.21
CA LEU A 472 -7.88 3.51 -12.80
C LEU A 472 -7.78 4.79 -11.95
N VAL A 473 -7.33 5.91 -12.54
CA VAL A 473 -7.28 7.20 -11.84
C VAL A 473 -8.67 7.84 -11.75
N GLU A 474 -9.45 7.78 -12.83
CA GLU A 474 -10.82 8.29 -12.86
C GLU A 474 -11.71 7.58 -11.83
N HIS A 475 -11.50 6.29 -11.63
CA HIS A 475 -12.22 5.44 -10.68
C HIS A 475 -11.40 5.17 -9.41
N ALA A 476 -10.45 6.04 -9.06
CA ALA A 476 -9.52 5.80 -7.95
C ALA A 476 -10.22 5.55 -6.59
N ASP A 477 -11.41 6.12 -6.39
CA ASP A 477 -12.18 5.94 -5.15
C ASP A 477 -12.86 4.56 -5.06
N GLU A 478 -12.83 3.77 -6.14
CA GLU A 478 -13.28 2.39 -6.16
C GLU A 478 -12.19 1.39 -5.76
N PHE A 479 -10.93 1.80 -5.69
CA PHE A 479 -9.83 0.91 -5.34
C PHE A 479 -9.32 1.22 -3.94
N HIS A 480 -9.00 0.16 -3.20
CA HIS A 480 -8.54 0.25 -1.82
C HIS A 480 -7.36 -0.70 -1.58
N PRO A 481 -6.46 -0.38 -0.63
CA PRO A 481 -5.56 -1.38 -0.07
C PRO A 481 -6.37 -2.59 0.42
N ALA A 482 -5.80 -3.78 0.26
CA ALA A 482 -6.43 -5.08 0.50
C ALA A 482 -7.48 -5.53 -0.54
N ASP A 483 -7.78 -4.73 -1.57
CA ASP A 483 -8.62 -5.19 -2.66
C ASP A 483 -7.99 -6.35 -3.42
N VAL A 484 -8.83 -7.27 -3.88
CA VAL A 484 -8.45 -8.34 -4.79
C VAL A 484 -9.04 -8.05 -6.16
N VAL A 485 -8.18 -7.86 -7.15
CA VAL A 485 -8.57 -7.64 -8.54
C VAL A 485 -8.22 -8.84 -9.37
N ALA A 486 -9.20 -9.36 -10.10
CA ALA A 486 -8.97 -10.39 -11.09
C ALA A 486 -8.87 -9.79 -12.48
N ILE A 487 -7.96 -10.34 -13.28
CA ILE A 487 -7.81 -10.02 -14.71
C ILE A 487 -8.13 -11.24 -15.55
N GLN A 488 -8.66 -11.00 -16.74
CA GLN A 488 -8.97 -12.07 -17.69
C GLN A 488 -8.71 -11.62 -19.13
N GLY A 489 -8.12 -12.50 -19.93
CA GLY A 489 -7.97 -12.28 -21.35
C GLY A 489 -7.27 -13.44 -22.04
N ARG A 490 -7.25 -13.37 -23.38
CA ARG A 490 -6.63 -14.39 -24.22
C ARG A 490 -5.11 -14.19 -24.24
N LYS A 491 -4.35 -15.28 -24.06
CA LYS A 491 -2.90 -15.31 -24.28
C LYS A 491 -2.55 -15.69 -25.72
N LYS A 492 -1.26 -15.64 -26.06
CA LYS A 492 -0.74 -16.07 -27.37
C LYS A 492 -1.04 -17.54 -27.71
N ASP A 493 -1.26 -18.38 -26.70
CA ASP A 493 -1.67 -19.79 -26.85
C ASP A 493 -3.15 -19.96 -27.25
N GLY A 494 -3.89 -18.86 -27.40
CA GLY A 494 -5.30 -18.87 -27.74
C GLY A 494 -6.23 -19.20 -26.57
N LEU A 495 -5.71 -19.53 -25.39
CA LEU A 495 -6.51 -19.87 -24.22
C LEU A 495 -6.87 -18.62 -23.40
N ILE A 496 -7.95 -18.71 -22.64
CA ILE A 496 -8.33 -17.67 -21.66
C ILE A 496 -7.54 -17.92 -20.38
N HIS A 497 -6.79 -16.91 -19.96
CA HIS A 497 -6.04 -16.94 -18.71
C HIS A 497 -6.65 -15.97 -17.73
N GLN A 498 -6.74 -16.41 -16.48
CA GLN A 498 -7.20 -15.62 -15.35
C GLN A 498 -6.07 -15.48 -14.34
N HIS A 499 -6.10 -14.40 -13.57
CA HIS A 499 -5.11 -14.16 -12.52
C HIS A 499 -5.70 -13.26 -11.45
N ALA A 500 -5.43 -13.56 -10.19
CA ALA A 500 -5.82 -12.74 -9.04
C ALA A 500 -4.61 -11.93 -8.55
N ILE A 501 -4.86 -10.68 -8.19
CA ILE A 501 -3.85 -9.70 -7.80
C ILE A 501 -4.34 -9.03 -6.51
N LEU A 502 -3.46 -8.91 -5.52
CA LEU A 502 -3.71 -8.13 -4.32
C LEU A 502 -3.25 -6.68 -4.55
N ILE A 503 -4.11 -5.71 -4.30
CA ILE A 503 -3.73 -4.30 -4.19
C ILE A 503 -3.20 -4.09 -2.77
N GLU A 504 -1.88 -3.92 -2.67
CA GLU A 504 -1.19 -3.65 -1.42
C GLU A 504 -1.32 -2.17 -1.05
N SER A 505 -1.17 -1.26 -2.02
CA SER A 505 -1.13 0.17 -1.76
C SER A 505 -1.55 1.01 -2.95
N LEU A 506 -2.01 2.23 -2.64
CA LEU A 506 -2.40 3.25 -3.59
C LEU A 506 -1.44 4.43 -3.51
N ASP A 507 -1.30 5.17 -4.61
CA ASP A 507 -0.61 6.45 -4.62
C ASP A 507 -1.46 7.49 -3.86
N PRO A 508 -0.99 8.09 -2.75
CA PRO A 508 -1.81 9.03 -1.99
C PRO A 508 -2.20 10.30 -2.76
N ILE A 509 -1.48 10.64 -3.84
CA ILE A 509 -1.79 11.83 -4.66
C ILE A 509 -2.95 11.54 -5.61
N THR A 510 -2.87 10.49 -6.41
CA THR A 510 -3.84 10.18 -7.48
C THR A 510 -4.87 9.12 -7.09
N GLY A 511 -4.62 8.35 -6.03
CA GLY A 511 -5.38 7.15 -5.67
C GLY A 511 -5.12 5.96 -6.60
N PHE A 512 -4.16 6.08 -7.54
CA PHE A 512 -3.81 5.02 -8.46
C PHE A 512 -3.29 3.77 -7.73
N ALA A 513 -3.88 2.61 -8.02
CA ALA A 513 -3.46 1.33 -7.46
C ALA A 513 -2.12 0.88 -8.08
N TYR A 514 -1.00 1.32 -7.50
CA TYR A 514 0.34 1.03 -8.02
C TYR A 514 0.99 -0.19 -7.37
N GLY A 515 0.74 -0.39 -6.06
CA GLY A 515 1.36 -1.44 -5.28
C GLY A 515 0.59 -2.73 -5.46
N LEU A 516 1.08 -3.61 -6.34
CA LEU A 516 0.43 -4.87 -6.66
C LEU A 516 1.30 -6.04 -6.21
N ALA A 517 0.68 -7.04 -5.63
CA ALA A 517 1.33 -8.31 -5.36
C ALA A 517 0.63 -9.46 -6.07
N ASP A 518 1.44 -10.35 -6.63
CA ASP A 518 0.95 -11.49 -7.39
C ASP A 518 1.85 -12.72 -7.25
N GLN A 519 1.33 -13.87 -7.67
CA GLN A 519 2.02 -15.15 -7.68
C GLN A 519 1.96 -15.75 -9.09
N MET A 520 2.79 -15.21 -9.99
CA MET A 520 3.09 -15.79 -11.31
C MET A 520 4.49 -16.43 -11.26
N LYS A 521 4.56 -17.73 -10.95
CA LYS A 521 5.78 -18.56 -10.74
C LYS A 521 6.48 -18.40 -9.37
N ARG A 522 6.59 -17.18 -8.86
CA ARG A 522 6.95 -16.93 -7.45
C ARG A 522 6.28 -15.64 -6.97
N PRO A 523 5.97 -15.47 -5.68
CA PRO A 523 5.36 -14.28 -5.14
C PRO A 523 6.26 -13.07 -5.36
N ARG A 524 5.74 -11.97 -5.89
CA ARG A 524 6.49 -10.71 -6.09
C ARG A 524 5.57 -9.50 -6.02
N ARG A 525 6.15 -8.35 -5.67
CA ARG A 525 5.58 -7.05 -6.03
C ARG A 525 5.81 -6.77 -7.50
N ARG A 526 4.77 -6.34 -8.22
CA ARG A 526 4.81 -6.04 -9.66
C ARG A 526 4.02 -4.77 -9.97
N THR A 527 4.20 -4.27 -11.17
CA THR A 527 3.37 -3.20 -11.75
C THR A 527 2.30 -3.79 -12.65
N TRP A 528 1.31 -2.98 -13.03
CA TRP A 528 0.34 -3.36 -14.06
C TRP A 528 1.03 -3.79 -15.35
N GLU A 529 2.04 -3.06 -15.84
CA GLU A 529 2.84 -3.47 -17.00
C GLU A 529 3.50 -4.83 -16.78
N GLY A 530 4.10 -5.06 -15.60
CA GLY A 530 4.74 -6.33 -15.27
C GLY A 530 3.79 -7.54 -15.33
N ILE A 531 2.53 -7.36 -14.93
CA ILE A 531 1.52 -8.42 -14.88
C ILE A 531 0.81 -8.59 -16.23
N MET A 532 0.44 -7.49 -16.88
CA MET A 532 -0.47 -7.46 -18.02
C MET A 532 0.25 -7.58 -19.37
N ALA A 533 1.52 -7.18 -19.48
CA ALA A 533 2.23 -7.14 -20.77
C ALA A 533 2.41 -8.51 -21.44
N GLU A 534 2.43 -9.61 -20.67
CA GLU A 534 2.50 -10.98 -21.21
C GLU A 534 1.23 -11.36 -21.99
N ALA A 535 0.12 -10.66 -21.75
CA ALA A 535 -1.19 -10.95 -22.33
C ALA A 535 -1.99 -9.64 -22.50
N PRO A 536 -1.66 -8.80 -23.50
CA PRO A 536 -2.19 -7.45 -23.61
C PRO A 536 -3.70 -7.38 -23.89
N LEU A 537 -4.34 -8.50 -24.27
CA LEU A 537 -5.80 -8.58 -24.39
C LEU A 537 -6.52 -8.82 -23.06
N ARG A 538 -5.78 -8.88 -21.94
CA ARG A 538 -6.37 -8.92 -20.60
C ARG A 538 -6.96 -7.57 -20.25
N SER A 539 -8.09 -7.62 -19.54
CA SER A 539 -8.71 -6.50 -18.86
C SER A 539 -9.01 -6.89 -17.42
N LEU A 540 -9.44 -5.93 -16.60
CA LEU A 540 -10.08 -6.24 -15.32
C LEU A 540 -11.34 -7.10 -15.56
N LEU A 541 -11.58 -8.05 -14.65
CA LEU A 541 -12.71 -8.97 -14.66
C LEU A 541 -13.65 -8.68 -13.48
N TYR A 542 -13.12 -8.67 -12.27
CA TYR A 542 -13.85 -8.30 -11.06
C TYR A 542 -12.91 -7.69 -10.01
N ARG A 543 -13.49 -6.98 -9.05
CA ARG A 543 -12.88 -6.50 -7.81
C ARG A 543 -13.64 -7.12 -6.63
N VAL A 544 -12.91 -7.58 -5.63
CA VAL A 544 -13.43 -8.04 -4.33
C VAL A 544 -12.80 -7.17 -3.25
N HIS A 545 -13.62 -6.45 -2.49
CA HIS A 545 -13.21 -5.60 -1.38
C HIS A 545 -13.56 -6.28 -0.05
N PRO A 546 -12.60 -6.43 0.89
CA PRO A 546 -12.90 -6.92 2.23
C PRO A 546 -13.78 -5.93 3.02
N THR A 547 -14.81 -6.43 3.69
CA THR A 547 -15.64 -5.63 4.61
C THR A 547 -14.96 -5.46 5.97
N ASP A 548 -15.51 -4.60 6.82
CA ASP A 548 -15.06 -4.39 8.20
C ASP A 548 -14.95 -5.69 9.00
N ARG A 549 -15.80 -6.68 8.74
CA ARG A 549 -15.73 -7.99 9.42
C ARG A 549 -14.40 -8.71 9.17
N VAL A 550 -13.82 -8.59 7.97
CA VAL A 550 -12.51 -9.18 7.66
C VAL A 550 -11.41 -8.41 8.37
N PHE A 551 -11.47 -7.08 8.37
CA PHE A 551 -10.49 -6.25 9.06
C PHE A 551 -10.52 -6.46 10.59
N GLU A 552 -11.71 -6.52 11.19
CA GLU A 552 -11.91 -6.85 12.61
C GLU A 552 -11.36 -8.25 12.97
N ALA A 553 -11.55 -9.24 12.10
CA ALA A 553 -10.99 -10.57 12.31
C ALA A 553 -9.46 -10.56 12.25
N ILE A 554 -8.85 -9.71 11.42
CA ILE A 554 -7.39 -9.56 11.33
C ILE A 554 -6.81 -8.89 12.59
N VAL A 555 -7.42 -7.83 13.09
CA VAL A 555 -6.94 -7.14 14.29
C VAL A 555 -7.26 -7.92 15.57
N GLY A 556 -8.33 -8.73 15.52
CA GLY A 556 -8.98 -9.36 16.66
C GLY A 556 -10.05 -8.43 17.23
N LYS A 557 -11.13 -8.96 17.81
CA LYS A 557 -12.03 -8.10 18.61
C LYS A 557 -11.18 -7.41 19.66
N ALA A 558 -11.09 -6.08 19.59
CA ALA A 558 -10.58 -5.30 20.69
C ALA A 558 -11.38 -5.72 21.92
N SER A 559 -10.79 -6.52 22.80
CA SER A 559 -11.31 -6.70 24.14
C SER A 559 -11.39 -5.28 24.70
N GLY A 560 -12.61 -4.79 24.96
CA GLY A 560 -12.93 -3.36 25.16
C GLY A 560 -12.32 -2.71 26.41
N LYS A 561 -11.00 -2.75 26.54
CA LYS A 561 -10.17 -2.04 27.50
C LYS A 561 -8.82 -1.75 26.85
N ALA A 562 -8.80 -0.81 25.89
CA ALA A 562 -7.56 -0.15 25.55
C ALA A 562 -7.28 0.88 26.66
N GLU A 563 -6.35 0.57 27.56
CA GLU A 563 -5.64 1.63 28.28
C GLU A 563 -4.89 2.49 27.23
N PRO A 564 -4.86 3.82 27.39
CA PRO A 564 -4.17 4.69 26.44
C PRO A 564 -2.69 4.33 26.42
N VAL A 565 -2.21 3.86 25.28
CA VAL A 565 -0.79 3.68 25.00
C VAL A 565 -0.15 5.07 25.02
N GLN A 566 0.60 5.37 26.08
CA GLN A 566 1.50 6.51 26.09
C GLN A 566 2.53 6.30 24.97
N ALA A 567 2.56 7.22 24.01
CA ALA A 567 3.59 7.29 23.01
C ALA A 567 4.94 7.50 23.71
N THR A 568 5.73 6.44 23.85
CA THR A 568 7.14 6.57 24.21
C THR A 568 7.88 7.06 22.99
N SER A 569 8.23 8.34 23.00
CA SER A 569 9.32 8.90 22.21
C SER A 569 10.63 8.19 22.59
N GLY A 570 11.13 7.34 21.70
CA GLY A 570 12.41 6.66 21.86
C GLY A 570 13.02 6.37 20.48
N LEU A 571 14.18 6.98 20.27
CA LEU A 571 15.08 6.99 19.11
C LEU A 571 15.16 5.71 18.26
#